data_AF-A0A5M7PMD8-F1
#
_entry.id   AF-A0A5M7PMD8-F1
#
_cell.length_a   1.000
_cell.length_b   1.000
_cell.length_c   1.000
_cell.angle_alpha   90.00
_cell.angle_beta   90.00
_cell.angle_gamma   90.00
#
_symmetry.space_group_name_H-M   'P 1'
#
loop_
_entity.id
_entity.type
_entity.pdbx_description
1 polymer ?
#
loop_
_entity_poly.entity_id
_entity_poly.type
_entity_poly.pdbx_seq_one_letter_code
_entity_poly.pdbx_strand_id
1 'polypeptide(L)'
;MSVLTLPATIYQTKHKFNDYSTDDMKCGDLTEKQLRGDLGLDDVSDVVDPWTGKEVSIFNSFRDTRQKSRAEMAELLFNEFLRVSMPAYYLGQHQIFNNLVKHLYHGNGKIYSSPFLDSAYKNLILNGQSSPLSPLTVIKSSLDKILFSGQKSLSDTDKYLITQALRNSILPKFNRWADSFNGLGMSIHDIHATNIQINQLDITDNGYVAKITFTGQDHFGLDKNDIMNPKFHFIRAFRIWFVLQRWEHFAFKPFLTNMKAEFEINSRRN
;
A
#
# COMPACT_ATOMS: atom_id res chain seq x y z
N MET A 1 -6.91 -36.05 -16.73
CA MET A 1 -6.33 -34.80 -16.19
C MET A 1 -6.03 -35.01 -14.72
N SER A 2 -4.89 -34.55 -14.23
CA SER A 2 -4.53 -34.59 -12.81
C SER A 2 -5.45 -33.69 -12.00
N VAL A 3 -5.85 -34.18 -10.82
CA VAL A 3 -6.53 -33.36 -9.81
C VAL A 3 -5.52 -32.38 -9.23
N LEU A 4 -5.89 -31.09 -9.19
CA LEU A 4 -5.05 -30.04 -8.63
C LEU A 4 -4.92 -30.21 -7.12
N THR A 5 -3.68 -30.23 -6.62
CA THR A 5 -3.41 -30.23 -5.18
C THR A 5 -3.60 -28.82 -4.60
N LEU A 6 -4.30 -28.74 -3.46
CA LEU A 6 -4.51 -27.49 -2.71
C LEU A 6 -3.59 -27.45 -1.47
N PRO A 7 -3.15 -26.26 -1.02
CA PRO A 7 -3.48 -24.93 -1.54
C PRO A 7 -2.83 -24.65 -2.91
N ALA A 8 -3.54 -23.93 -3.78
CA ALA A 8 -3.04 -23.58 -5.11
C ALA A 8 -3.10 -22.08 -5.37
N THR A 9 -1.97 -21.49 -5.78
CA THR A 9 -1.93 -20.13 -6.31
C THR A 9 -2.60 -20.09 -7.67
N ILE A 10 -3.68 -19.34 -7.79
CA ILE A 10 -4.46 -19.14 -9.02
C ILE A 10 -4.19 -17.80 -9.69
N TYR A 11 -3.51 -16.88 -9.00
CA TYR A 11 -3.07 -15.62 -9.58
C TYR A 11 -1.89 -15.04 -8.80
N GLN A 12 -0.98 -14.42 -9.54
CA GLN A 12 0.07 -13.58 -8.97
C GLN A 12 0.39 -12.45 -9.95
N THR A 13 0.59 -11.25 -9.42
CA THR A 13 1.07 -10.10 -10.18
C THR A 13 2.47 -10.35 -10.76
N LYS A 14 2.84 -9.60 -11.80
CA LYS A 14 4.21 -9.64 -12.34
C LYS A 14 5.23 -9.07 -11.35
N HIS A 15 4.84 -8.01 -10.63
CA HIS A 15 5.58 -7.47 -9.51
C HIS A 15 5.74 -8.52 -8.41
N LYS A 16 6.95 -8.59 -7.88
CA LYS A 16 7.35 -9.60 -6.89
C LYS A 16 7.04 -9.09 -5.49
N PHE A 17 6.74 -10.02 -4.60
CA PHE A 17 6.80 -9.74 -3.18
C PHE A 17 8.26 -9.59 -2.74
N ASN A 18 8.48 -8.80 -1.71
CA ASN A 18 9.75 -8.50 -1.08
C ASN A 18 10.75 -7.82 -2.03
N ASP A 19 10.26 -6.94 -2.90
CA ASP A 19 11.09 -6.17 -3.82
C ASP A 19 11.60 -4.89 -3.15
N TYR A 20 12.83 -4.94 -2.63
CA TYR A 20 13.52 -3.78 -2.06
C TYR A 20 14.35 -3.01 -3.10
N SER A 21 14.33 -3.43 -4.37
CA SER A 21 15.20 -2.86 -5.42
C SER A 21 14.60 -1.64 -6.12
N THR A 22 13.33 -1.33 -5.85
CA THR A 22 12.59 -0.22 -6.43
C THR A 22 13.07 1.13 -5.89
N ASP A 23 12.85 2.21 -6.66
CA ASP A 23 13.37 3.52 -6.29
C ASP A 23 12.70 4.07 -5.03
N ASP A 24 11.40 3.83 -4.82
CA ASP A 24 10.65 4.18 -3.61
C ASP A 24 11.16 3.49 -2.33
N MET A 25 11.96 2.43 -2.46
CA MET A 25 12.58 1.71 -1.34
C MET A 25 13.99 2.19 -0.98
N LYS A 26 14.55 3.20 -1.68
CA LYS A 26 15.84 3.81 -1.35
C LYS A 26 15.71 4.82 -0.21
N CYS A 27 16.80 5.01 0.53
CA CYS A 27 16.92 6.02 1.58
C CYS A 27 18.36 6.51 1.72
N GLY A 28 18.53 7.75 2.16
CA GLY A 28 19.84 8.33 2.44
C GLY A 28 20.80 8.37 1.24
N ASP A 29 20.28 8.34 0.02
CA ASP A 29 21.04 8.24 -1.23
C ASP A 29 21.19 9.57 -1.97
N LEU A 30 20.60 10.66 -1.44
CA LEU A 30 20.66 11.99 -2.04
C LEU A 30 21.34 12.99 -1.11
N THR A 31 22.16 13.85 -1.73
CA THR A 31 22.80 15.00 -1.08
C THR A 31 21.84 16.19 -1.01
N GLU A 32 22.12 17.16 -0.13
CA GLU A 32 21.37 18.43 -0.07
C GLU A 32 21.33 19.13 -1.44
N LYS A 33 22.47 19.17 -2.14
CA LYS A 33 22.58 19.81 -3.45
C LYS A 33 21.61 19.20 -4.47
N GLN A 34 21.45 17.88 -4.45
CA GLN A 34 20.51 17.20 -5.37
C GLN A 34 19.05 17.47 -4.97
N LEU A 35 18.73 17.43 -3.67
CA LEU A 35 17.37 17.69 -3.18
C LEU A 35 16.91 19.12 -3.54
N ARG A 36 17.79 20.10 -3.36
CA ARG A 36 17.47 21.51 -3.62
C ARG A 36 17.61 21.88 -5.09
N GLY A 37 18.76 21.56 -5.69
CA GLY A 37 19.09 21.95 -7.06
C GLY A 37 18.32 21.17 -8.12
N ASP A 38 18.28 19.84 -8.00
CA ASP A 38 17.70 18.99 -9.06
C ASP A 38 16.19 18.76 -8.82
N LEU A 39 15.77 18.71 -7.56
CA LEU A 39 14.37 18.41 -7.18
C LEU A 39 13.59 19.61 -6.64
N GLY A 40 14.18 20.80 -6.53
CA GLY A 40 13.49 22.03 -6.14
C GLY A 40 12.93 22.03 -4.70
N LEU A 41 13.53 21.25 -3.79
CA LEU A 41 13.07 21.11 -2.41
C LEU A 41 13.67 22.16 -1.47
N ASP A 42 13.69 23.44 -1.86
CA ASP A 42 14.19 24.50 -0.97
C ASP A 42 13.25 24.76 0.22
N ASP A 43 11.93 24.78 -0.02
CA ASP A 43 10.90 24.94 1.03
C ASP A 43 10.30 23.58 1.42
N VAL A 44 10.71 23.06 2.58
CA VAL A 44 10.31 21.71 3.03
C VAL A 44 9.29 21.75 4.17
N SER A 45 9.43 22.69 5.12
CA SER A 45 8.76 22.67 6.42
C SER A 45 8.44 24.08 6.89
N ASP A 46 7.25 24.27 7.47
CA ASP A 46 6.87 25.53 8.11
C ASP A 46 7.31 25.61 9.59
N VAL A 47 7.96 24.57 10.11
CA VAL A 47 8.34 24.43 11.52
C VAL A 47 9.84 24.52 11.72
N VAL A 48 10.62 23.84 10.89
CA VAL A 48 12.09 23.82 10.98
C VAL A 48 12.69 23.73 9.59
N ASP A 49 13.63 24.61 9.28
CA ASP A 49 14.38 24.54 8.02
C ASP A 49 15.38 23.38 8.12
N PRO A 50 15.22 22.29 7.36
CA PRO A 50 16.10 21.12 7.46
C PRO A 50 17.53 21.44 7.05
N TRP A 51 17.77 22.46 6.23
CA TRP A 51 19.08 22.83 5.70
C TRP A 51 19.90 23.63 6.71
N THR A 52 19.25 24.45 7.53
CA THR A 52 19.91 25.30 8.52
C THR A 52 19.72 24.84 9.97
N GLY A 53 18.74 23.99 10.22
CA GLY A 53 18.34 23.53 11.56
C GLY A 53 17.71 24.61 12.43
N LYS A 54 17.23 25.71 11.84
CA LYS A 54 16.59 26.81 12.56
C LYS A 54 15.08 26.70 12.45
N GLU A 55 14.38 27.14 13.49
CA GLU A 55 12.91 27.17 13.46
C GLU A 55 12.40 28.19 12.43
N VAL A 56 11.40 27.76 11.68
CA VAL A 56 10.60 28.61 10.79
C VAL A 56 9.41 29.08 11.62
N SER A 57 9.29 30.40 11.82
CA SER A 57 8.14 30.97 12.53
C SER A 57 7.79 32.33 11.96
N ILE A 58 6.51 32.61 11.78
CA ILE A 58 6.01 33.91 11.31
C ILE A 58 6.23 34.99 12.39
N PHE A 59 6.36 34.60 13.66
CA PHE A 59 6.57 35.49 14.79
C PHE A 59 8.04 35.45 15.25
N ASN A 60 8.86 36.35 14.69
CA ASN A 60 10.30 36.44 14.96
C ASN A 60 10.66 36.48 16.45
N SER A 61 9.79 37.04 17.31
CA SER A 61 10.02 37.20 18.75
C SER A 61 10.02 35.89 19.56
N PHE A 62 9.55 34.78 18.98
CA PHE A 62 9.51 33.46 19.63
C PHE A 62 10.38 32.41 18.93
N ARG A 63 11.21 32.83 17.95
CA ARG A 63 12.09 31.89 17.24
C ARG A 63 13.21 31.44 18.17
N ASP A 64 13.31 30.14 18.41
CA ASP A 64 14.56 29.59 18.90
C ASP A 64 15.62 29.72 17.79
N THR A 65 16.62 30.57 18.03
CA THR A 65 17.72 30.81 17.10
C THR A 65 18.79 29.72 17.16
N ARG A 66 18.71 28.83 18.16
CA ARG A 66 19.60 27.68 18.29
C ARG A 66 19.39 26.73 17.13
N GLN A 67 20.51 26.28 16.57
CA GLN A 67 20.51 25.18 15.62
C GLN A 67 20.09 23.88 16.32
N LYS A 68 19.00 23.29 15.83
CA LYS A 68 18.48 22.01 16.30
C LYS A 68 19.39 20.87 15.85
N SER A 69 19.54 19.88 16.71
CA SER A 69 20.22 18.64 16.37
C SER A 69 19.42 17.85 15.32
N ARG A 70 20.07 16.90 14.65
CA ARG A 70 19.42 15.98 13.70
C ARG A 70 18.18 15.30 14.29
N ALA A 71 18.24 14.87 15.55
CA ALA A 71 17.14 14.18 16.21
C ALA A 71 15.95 15.12 16.45
N GLU A 72 16.23 16.33 16.95
CA GLU A 72 15.20 17.36 17.17
C GLU A 72 14.54 17.78 15.85
N MET A 73 15.32 17.95 14.78
CA MET A 73 14.78 18.26 13.45
C MET A 73 13.88 17.13 12.95
N ALA A 74 14.33 15.88 13.04
CA ALA A 74 13.53 14.73 12.61
C ALA A 74 12.19 14.68 13.36
N GLU A 75 12.21 14.86 14.68
CA GLU A 75 10.99 14.88 15.50
C GLU A 75 10.03 15.98 15.06
N LEU A 76 10.52 17.21 14.88
CA LEU A 76 9.70 18.34 14.41
C LEU A 76 9.10 18.07 13.02
N LEU A 77 9.91 17.53 12.10
CA LEU A 77 9.46 17.17 10.76
C LEU A 77 8.42 16.05 10.77
N PHE A 78 8.58 14.99 11.58
CA PHE A 78 7.58 13.93 11.71
C PHE A 78 6.27 14.43 12.34
N ASN A 79 6.36 15.30 13.34
CA ASN A 79 5.19 15.92 13.96
C ASN A 79 4.45 16.82 12.96
N GLU A 80 5.19 17.59 12.16
CA GLU A 80 4.59 18.36 11.07
C GLU A 80 3.98 17.46 10.02
N PHE A 81 4.67 16.40 9.58
CA PHE A 81 4.19 15.44 8.59
C PHE A 81 2.82 14.88 8.99
N LEU A 82 2.69 14.39 10.23
CA LEU A 82 1.41 13.94 10.78
C LEU A 82 0.35 15.05 10.74
N ARG A 83 0.70 16.27 11.16
CA ARG A 83 -0.20 17.44 11.21
C ARG A 83 -0.69 17.86 9.83
N VAL A 84 0.19 18.00 8.84
CA VAL A 84 -0.17 18.49 7.50
C VAL A 84 -0.86 17.43 6.64
N SER A 85 -0.77 16.17 7.03
CA SER A 85 -1.56 15.10 6.44
C SER A 85 -3.02 15.11 6.93
N MET A 86 -3.33 15.67 8.12
CA MET A 86 -4.66 15.64 8.76
C MET A 86 -5.87 16.02 7.88
N PRO A 87 -5.81 17.02 6.98
CA PRO A 87 -6.96 17.38 6.14
C PRO A 87 -7.40 16.31 5.12
N ALA A 88 -6.60 15.25 4.92
CA ALA A 88 -6.86 14.18 3.95
C ALA A 88 -7.75 13.03 4.48
N TYR A 89 -8.35 13.15 5.67
CA TYR A 89 -9.02 12.04 6.36
C TYR A 89 -10.46 12.34 6.81
N TYR A 90 -11.42 11.57 6.32
CA TYR A 90 -12.74 11.34 6.91
C TYR A 90 -12.87 9.83 7.18
N LEU A 91 -13.29 9.45 8.39
CA LEU A 91 -13.63 8.08 8.85
C LEU A 91 -12.49 7.04 8.96
N GLY A 92 -12.25 6.53 10.19
CA GLY A 92 -11.66 5.21 10.53
C GLY A 92 -10.22 4.86 10.11
N GLN A 93 -9.74 5.41 9.00
CA GLN A 93 -8.51 5.02 8.30
C GLN A 93 -7.30 5.91 8.65
N HIS A 94 -7.54 7.04 9.33
CA HIS A 94 -6.50 7.91 9.91
C HIS A 94 -5.52 7.14 10.80
N GLN A 95 -6.01 6.13 11.53
CA GLN A 95 -5.16 5.30 12.39
C GLN A 95 -4.13 4.49 11.58
N ILE A 96 -4.46 4.07 10.35
CA ILE A 96 -3.55 3.31 9.50
C ILE A 96 -2.36 4.19 9.10
N PHE A 97 -2.63 5.37 8.52
CA PHE A 97 -1.57 6.29 8.11
C PHE A 97 -0.68 6.72 9.27
N ASN A 98 -1.27 7.10 10.41
CA ASN A 98 -0.48 7.49 11.58
C ASN A 98 0.42 6.37 12.07
N ASN A 99 -0.06 5.13 12.03
CA ASN A 99 0.77 3.99 12.39
C ASN A 99 1.90 3.77 11.38
N LEU A 100 1.64 3.98 10.08
CA LEU A 100 2.66 3.88 9.03
C LEU A 100 3.74 4.97 9.19
N VAL A 101 3.36 6.22 9.45
CA VAL A 101 4.32 7.31 9.69
C VAL A 101 5.12 7.09 10.98
N LYS A 102 4.47 6.64 12.06
CA LYS A 102 5.18 6.25 13.30
C LYS A 102 6.13 5.08 13.06
N HIS A 103 5.75 4.14 12.19
CA HIS A 103 6.60 3.03 11.81
C HIS A 103 7.75 3.46 10.90
N LEU A 104 7.59 4.48 10.05
CA LEU A 104 8.71 5.11 9.34
C LEU A 104 9.72 5.70 10.34
N TYR A 105 9.22 6.34 11.40
CA TYR A 105 10.07 6.96 12.42
C TYR A 105 10.82 5.95 13.29
N HIS A 106 10.15 4.88 13.76
CA HIS A 106 10.71 3.94 14.75
C HIS A 106 11.02 2.54 14.21
N GLY A 107 10.43 2.14 13.09
CA GLY A 107 10.43 0.77 12.58
C GLY A 107 11.69 0.36 11.83
N ASN A 108 12.55 1.31 11.46
CA ASN A 108 13.86 1.08 10.84
C ASN A 108 13.79 0.12 9.61
N GLY A 109 12.80 0.33 8.74
CA GLY A 109 12.64 -0.43 7.50
C GLY A 109 12.07 -1.85 7.67
N LYS A 110 11.71 -2.26 8.89
CA LYS A 110 11.06 -3.57 9.12
C LYS A 110 9.69 -3.61 8.42
N ILE A 111 9.31 -4.79 7.94
CA ILE A 111 7.99 -5.01 7.35
C ILE A 111 6.90 -4.64 8.37
N TYR A 112 5.88 -3.92 7.90
CA TYR A 112 4.72 -3.54 8.70
C TYR A 112 3.50 -4.36 8.28
N SER A 113 2.73 -4.83 9.26
CA SER A 113 1.45 -5.49 9.07
C SER A 113 0.55 -5.16 10.26
N SER A 114 -0.75 -5.01 10.04
CA SER A 114 -1.68 -4.80 11.14
C SER A 114 -3.09 -5.30 10.79
N PRO A 115 -3.91 -5.66 11.79
CA PRO A 115 -5.31 -6.02 11.55
C PRO A 115 -6.12 -4.91 10.86
N PHE A 116 -5.73 -3.65 11.04
CA PHE A 116 -6.35 -2.52 10.35
C PHE A 116 -6.07 -2.53 8.85
N LEU A 117 -4.84 -2.88 8.44
CA LEU A 117 -4.46 -3.05 7.04
C LEU A 117 -5.21 -4.22 6.40
N ASP A 118 -5.27 -5.36 7.11
CA ASP A 118 -6.02 -6.54 6.65
C ASP A 118 -7.51 -6.23 6.47
N SER A 119 -8.11 -5.48 7.41
CA SER A 119 -9.50 -5.04 7.33
C SER A 119 -9.74 -4.06 6.17
N ALA A 120 -8.84 -3.09 5.98
CA ALA A 120 -8.92 -2.15 4.86
C ALA A 120 -8.81 -2.88 3.51
N TYR A 121 -7.86 -3.82 3.38
CA TYR A 121 -7.69 -4.61 2.18
C TYR A 121 -8.88 -5.53 1.91
N LYS A 122 -9.43 -6.16 2.95
CA LYS A 122 -10.66 -6.96 2.83
C LYS A 122 -11.84 -6.12 2.35
N ASN A 123 -12.05 -4.94 2.94
CA ASN A 123 -13.13 -4.03 2.53
C ASN A 123 -12.95 -3.53 1.10
N LEU A 124 -11.72 -3.24 0.68
CA LEU A 124 -11.41 -2.87 -0.71
C LEU A 124 -11.87 -3.95 -1.69
N ILE A 125 -11.52 -5.21 -1.41
CA ILE A 125 -11.91 -6.35 -2.23
C ILE A 125 -13.44 -6.54 -2.25
N LEU A 126 -14.11 -6.40 -1.10
CA LEU A 126 -15.57 -6.52 -1.00
C LEU A 126 -16.28 -5.41 -1.79
N ASN A 127 -15.86 -4.16 -1.65
CA ASN A 127 -16.47 -3.02 -2.34
C ASN A 127 -16.31 -3.12 -3.88
N GLY A 128 -15.22 -3.73 -4.34
CA GLY A 128 -14.98 -4.01 -5.75
C GLY A 128 -15.96 -5.02 -6.39
N GLN A 129 -16.70 -5.80 -5.60
CA GLN A 129 -17.65 -6.81 -6.12
C GLN A 129 -18.84 -6.23 -6.88
N SER A 130 -19.08 -4.91 -6.78
CA SER A 130 -20.02 -4.20 -7.65
C SER A 130 -19.69 -4.38 -9.14
N SER A 131 -18.45 -4.68 -9.49
CA SER A 131 -18.02 -5.02 -10.84
C SER A 131 -18.08 -6.54 -11.09
N PRO A 132 -18.61 -6.97 -12.26
CA PRO A 132 -18.51 -8.37 -12.68
C PRO A 132 -17.06 -8.82 -12.94
N LEU A 133 -16.15 -7.86 -13.13
CA LEU A 133 -14.72 -8.09 -13.32
C LEU A 133 -13.94 -8.11 -12.00
N SER A 134 -14.60 -8.06 -10.84
CA SER A 134 -13.90 -8.20 -9.56
C SER A 134 -13.29 -9.60 -9.43
N PRO A 135 -12.12 -9.77 -8.77
CA PRO A 135 -11.48 -11.07 -8.66
C PRO A 135 -12.35 -12.13 -7.98
N LEU A 136 -13.06 -11.75 -6.91
CA LEU A 136 -13.98 -12.67 -6.22
C LEU A 136 -15.15 -13.10 -7.12
N THR A 137 -15.71 -12.16 -7.89
CA THR A 137 -16.78 -12.47 -8.85
C THR A 137 -16.27 -13.41 -9.95
N VAL A 138 -15.09 -13.13 -10.50
CA VAL A 138 -14.44 -13.95 -11.54
C VAL A 138 -14.15 -15.36 -11.03
N ILE A 139 -13.63 -15.51 -9.81
CA ILE A 139 -13.38 -16.82 -9.19
C ILE A 139 -14.70 -17.56 -9.01
N LYS A 140 -15.72 -16.91 -8.43
CA LYS A 140 -17.04 -17.51 -8.20
C LYS A 140 -17.65 -18.00 -9.52
N SER A 141 -17.71 -17.15 -10.55
CA SER A 141 -18.23 -17.52 -11.87
C SER A 141 -17.45 -18.66 -12.53
N SER A 142 -16.14 -18.76 -12.28
CA SER A 142 -15.32 -19.85 -12.82
C SER A 142 -15.61 -21.17 -12.10
N LEU A 143 -15.73 -21.15 -10.77
CA LEU A 143 -16.11 -22.32 -9.98
C LEU A 143 -17.55 -22.78 -10.26
N ASP A 144 -18.47 -21.85 -10.51
CA ASP A 144 -19.84 -22.16 -10.92
C ASP A 144 -19.84 -22.95 -12.25
N LYS A 145 -19.05 -22.52 -13.25
CA LYS A 145 -18.92 -23.24 -14.54
C LYS A 145 -18.36 -24.65 -14.36
N ILE A 146 -17.37 -24.82 -13.48
CA ILE A 146 -16.79 -26.12 -13.13
C ILE A 146 -17.86 -27.03 -12.52
N LEU A 147 -18.63 -26.52 -11.56
CA LEU A 147 -19.76 -27.25 -10.97
C LEU A 147 -20.82 -27.65 -12.02
N PHE A 148 -21.20 -26.74 -12.91
CA PHE A 148 -22.16 -27.03 -13.99
C PHE A 148 -21.67 -28.09 -14.98
N SER A 149 -20.35 -28.24 -15.15
CA SER A 149 -19.77 -29.30 -15.97
C SER A 149 -19.78 -30.69 -15.30
N GLY A 150 -20.22 -30.78 -14.04
CA GLY A 150 -20.29 -32.03 -13.28
C GLY A 150 -18.95 -32.46 -12.66
N GLN A 151 -17.92 -31.62 -12.73
CA GLN A 151 -16.62 -31.89 -12.12
C GLN A 151 -16.72 -31.83 -10.58
N LYS A 152 -16.07 -32.79 -9.90
CA LYS A 152 -15.99 -32.85 -8.43
C LYS A 152 -14.65 -32.33 -7.87
N SER A 153 -13.76 -31.86 -8.74
CA SER A 153 -12.44 -31.36 -8.37
C SER A 153 -11.89 -30.40 -9.44
N LEU A 154 -10.99 -29.50 -9.04
CA LEU A 154 -10.22 -28.66 -9.97
C LEU A 154 -9.14 -29.47 -10.70
N SER A 155 -8.97 -29.26 -11.99
CA SER A 155 -7.81 -29.72 -12.76
C SER A 155 -6.80 -28.61 -13.01
N ASP A 156 -5.61 -28.96 -13.52
CA ASP A 156 -4.61 -27.98 -13.96
C ASP A 156 -5.12 -27.07 -15.09
N THR A 157 -5.98 -27.60 -15.98
CA THR A 157 -6.62 -26.80 -17.04
C THR A 157 -7.56 -25.76 -16.45
N ASP A 158 -8.35 -26.12 -15.43
CA ASP A 158 -9.26 -25.20 -14.77
C ASP A 158 -8.49 -24.09 -14.05
N LYS A 159 -7.40 -24.44 -13.36
CA LYS A 159 -6.49 -23.46 -12.77
C LYS A 159 -5.96 -22.49 -13.80
N TYR A 160 -5.51 -22.98 -14.95
CA TYR A 160 -5.02 -22.13 -16.04
C TYR A 160 -6.12 -21.17 -16.53
N LEU A 161 -7.34 -21.66 -16.76
CA LEU A 161 -8.47 -20.83 -17.19
C LEU A 161 -8.84 -19.76 -16.16
N ILE A 162 -8.89 -20.12 -14.87
CA ILE A 162 -9.10 -19.16 -13.76
C ILE A 162 -8.00 -18.10 -13.76
N THR A 163 -6.74 -18.52 -13.90
CA THR A 163 -5.59 -17.60 -13.93
C THR A 163 -5.71 -16.60 -15.08
N GLN A 164 -6.12 -17.06 -16.27
CA GLN A 164 -6.33 -16.21 -17.44
C GLN A 164 -7.49 -15.23 -17.24
N ALA A 165 -8.60 -15.68 -16.64
CA ALA A 165 -9.72 -14.81 -16.32
C ALA A 165 -9.31 -13.72 -15.29
N LEU A 166 -8.52 -14.08 -14.28
CA LEU A 166 -8.00 -13.15 -13.28
C LEU A 166 -7.01 -12.14 -13.86
N ARG A 167 -6.22 -12.51 -14.88
CA ARG A 167 -5.35 -11.57 -15.62
C ARG A 167 -6.15 -10.45 -16.32
N ASN A 168 -7.40 -10.71 -16.66
CA ASN A 168 -8.31 -9.74 -17.27
C ASN A 168 -9.27 -9.09 -16.25
N SER A 169 -9.11 -9.40 -14.96
CA SER A 169 -9.93 -8.85 -13.87
C SER A 169 -9.46 -7.46 -13.43
N ILE A 170 -10.33 -6.72 -12.75
CA ILE A 170 -9.99 -5.46 -12.10
C ILE A 170 -9.43 -5.79 -10.71
N LEU A 171 -8.12 -5.86 -10.58
CA LEU A 171 -7.48 -6.12 -9.29
C LEU A 171 -7.81 -5.02 -8.26
N PRO A 172 -7.81 -5.35 -6.96
CA PRO A 172 -7.97 -4.35 -5.91
C PRO A 172 -6.81 -3.36 -5.98
N LYS A 173 -7.12 -2.06 -6.01
CA LYS A 173 -6.15 -0.98 -5.97
C LYS A 173 -6.70 0.12 -5.06
N PHE A 174 -5.84 0.70 -4.25
CA PHE A 174 -6.15 1.94 -3.55
C PHE A 174 -5.90 3.09 -4.55
N ASN A 175 -6.94 3.81 -4.98
CA ASN A 175 -6.77 4.86 -5.99
C ASN A 175 -6.34 6.18 -5.33
N ARG A 176 -5.22 6.75 -5.78
CA ARG A 176 -4.56 8.01 -5.31
C ARG A 176 -5.45 9.26 -5.18
N TRP A 177 -6.69 9.29 -5.67
CA TRP A 177 -7.56 10.50 -5.64
C TRP A 177 -9.02 10.25 -5.27
N ALA A 178 -9.61 9.13 -5.72
CA ALA A 178 -10.99 8.79 -5.35
C ALA A 178 -11.11 8.35 -3.88
N ASP A 179 -10.02 7.80 -3.31
CA ASP A 179 -9.96 7.33 -1.92
C ASP A 179 -9.22 8.34 -0.98
N SER A 180 -8.81 9.49 -1.53
CA SER A 180 -7.92 10.47 -0.88
C SER A 180 -8.60 11.43 0.08
N PHE A 181 -9.92 11.29 0.24
CA PHE A 181 -10.64 11.89 1.35
C PHE A 181 -10.70 10.98 2.58
N ASN A 182 -10.18 9.74 2.51
CA ASN A 182 -10.17 8.80 3.63
C ASN A 182 -8.75 8.39 4.06
N GLY A 183 -7.70 8.93 3.43
CA GLY A 183 -6.31 8.73 3.89
C GLY A 183 -5.53 7.54 3.39
N LEU A 184 -6.20 6.50 2.89
CA LEU A 184 -5.51 5.34 2.30
C LEU A 184 -4.71 5.75 1.05
N GLY A 185 -5.22 6.68 0.24
CA GLY A 185 -4.60 7.15 -1.00
C GLY A 185 -3.28 7.95 -0.84
N MET A 186 -2.93 8.41 0.37
CA MET A 186 -1.59 8.97 0.68
C MET A 186 -0.62 7.95 1.28
N SER A 187 -1.14 6.81 1.75
CA SER A 187 -0.41 5.85 2.60
C SER A 187 -0.03 4.56 1.90
N ILE A 188 -0.85 4.16 0.93
CA ILE A 188 -0.73 2.95 0.13
C ILE A 188 -1.02 3.41 -1.29
N HIS A 189 0.01 3.41 -2.10
CA HIS A 189 0.10 4.17 -3.34
C HIS A 189 -0.51 3.42 -4.54
N ASP A 190 -0.50 2.08 -4.42
CA ASP A 190 -1.17 1.08 -5.24
C ASP A 190 -1.17 -0.23 -4.42
N ILE A 191 -1.34 -1.39 -5.03
CA ILE A 191 -0.89 -2.65 -4.45
C ILE A 191 0.21 -3.19 -5.34
N HIS A 192 1.47 -3.01 -4.92
CA HIS A 192 2.64 -3.44 -5.69
C HIS A 192 2.53 -4.90 -6.10
N ALA A 193 2.27 -5.80 -5.15
CA ALA A 193 2.15 -7.24 -5.42
C ALA A 193 0.87 -7.83 -4.84
N THR A 194 0.21 -8.70 -5.61
CA THR A 194 -0.96 -9.47 -5.16
C THR A 194 -0.78 -10.95 -5.50
N ASN A 195 -1.14 -11.82 -4.57
CA ASN A 195 -1.24 -13.26 -4.77
C ASN A 195 -2.60 -13.77 -4.27
N ILE A 196 -3.25 -14.61 -5.07
CA ILE A 196 -4.57 -15.18 -4.77
C ILE A 196 -4.44 -16.70 -4.76
N GLN A 197 -4.88 -17.31 -3.67
CA GLN A 197 -4.83 -18.76 -3.46
C GLN A 197 -6.21 -19.33 -3.18
N ILE A 198 -6.49 -20.50 -3.76
CA ILE A 198 -7.55 -21.38 -3.28
C ILE A 198 -6.90 -22.28 -2.24
N ASN A 199 -7.31 -22.13 -0.98
CA ASN A 199 -6.75 -22.91 0.12
C ASN A 199 -7.50 -24.24 0.28
N GLN A 200 -8.81 -24.22 0.08
CA GLN A 200 -9.71 -25.36 0.21
C GLN A 200 -10.83 -25.22 -0.82
N LEU A 201 -11.25 -26.34 -1.40
CA LEU A 201 -12.42 -26.43 -2.26
C LEU A 201 -13.10 -27.77 -2.03
N ASP A 202 -14.32 -27.74 -1.52
CA ASP A 202 -15.16 -28.91 -1.35
C ASP A 202 -16.34 -28.79 -2.32
N ILE A 203 -16.40 -29.67 -3.32
CA ILE A 203 -17.50 -29.75 -4.28
C ILE A 203 -18.40 -30.93 -3.91
N THR A 204 -19.69 -30.65 -3.82
CA THR A 204 -20.77 -31.62 -3.57
C THR A 204 -21.78 -31.56 -4.71
N ASP A 205 -22.72 -32.50 -4.74
CA ASP A 205 -23.78 -32.49 -5.78
C ASP A 205 -24.71 -31.25 -5.66
N ASN A 206 -24.74 -30.61 -4.47
CA ASN A 206 -25.60 -29.46 -4.16
C ASN A 206 -24.89 -28.10 -4.31
N GLY A 207 -23.58 -28.08 -4.58
CA GLY A 207 -22.81 -26.84 -4.60
C GLY A 207 -21.35 -27.02 -4.20
N TYR A 208 -20.69 -25.90 -3.91
CA TYR A 208 -19.33 -25.92 -3.37
C TYR A 208 -19.16 -24.94 -2.21
N VAL A 209 -18.12 -25.19 -1.41
CA VAL A 209 -17.53 -24.24 -0.46
C VAL A 209 -16.05 -24.11 -0.81
N ALA A 210 -15.57 -22.88 -1.01
CA ALA A 210 -14.16 -22.62 -1.26
C ALA A 210 -13.62 -21.54 -0.34
N LYS A 211 -12.41 -21.75 0.18
CA LYS A 211 -11.68 -20.77 0.98
C LYS A 211 -10.60 -20.12 0.12
N ILE A 212 -10.69 -18.81 -0.04
CA ILE A 212 -9.82 -18.01 -0.89
C ILE A 212 -9.02 -17.06 -0.01
N THR A 213 -7.69 -17.05 -0.19
CA THR A 213 -6.81 -16.07 0.47
C THR A 213 -6.25 -15.11 -0.57
N PHE A 214 -6.40 -13.82 -0.28
CA PHE A 214 -5.71 -12.73 -0.95
C PHE A 214 -4.57 -12.27 -0.05
N THR A 215 -3.38 -12.15 -0.63
CA THR A 215 -2.24 -11.49 -0.01
C THR A 215 -1.83 -10.32 -0.89
N GLY A 216 -1.66 -9.16 -0.27
CA GLY A 216 -1.22 -7.93 -0.89
C GLY A 216 0.05 -7.42 -0.23
N GLN A 217 0.90 -6.77 -1.00
CA GLN A 217 2.03 -6.03 -0.48
C GLN A 217 2.18 -4.72 -1.23
N ASP A 218 2.50 -3.65 -0.50
CA ASP A 218 2.83 -2.35 -1.09
C ASP A 218 4.04 -1.72 -0.40
N HIS A 219 4.58 -0.66 -0.98
CA HIS A 219 5.74 0.07 -0.45
C HIS A 219 5.28 1.33 0.28
N PHE A 220 5.81 1.55 1.49
CA PHE A 220 5.72 2.82 2.18
C PHE A 220 7.03 3.59 1.97
N GLY A 221 7.13 4.25 0.82
CA GLY A 221 8.22 5.14 0.47
C GLY A 221 7.90 5.96 -0.78
N LEU A 222 8.72 6.97 -1.05
CA LEU A 222 8.56 7.84 -2.22
C LEU A 222 9.74 7.71 -3.19
N ASP A 223 9.42 7.65 -4.48
CA ASP A 223 10.40 7.73 -5.55
C ASP A 223 10.58 9.18 -6.07
N LYS A 224 11.62 9.39 -6.89
CA LYS A 224 11.88 10.72 -7.48
C LYS A 224 10.75 11.20 -8.41
N ASN A 225 10.04 10.30 -9.08
CA ASN A 225 8.95 10.69 -9.98
C ASN A 225 7.74 11.19 -9.20
N ASP A 226 7.47 10.61 -8.03
CA ASP A 226 6.37 11.02 -7.16
C ASP A 226 6.57 12.46 -6.67
N ILE A 227 7.76 12.80 -6.20
CA ILE A 227 8.04 14.16 -5.70
C ILE A 227 8.16 15.19 -6.82
N MET A 228 8.50 14.78 -8.05
CA MET A 228 8.55 15.66 -9.21
C MET A 228 7.20 15.85 -9.89
N ASN A 229 6.20 15.05 -9.54
CA ASN A 229 4.86 15.20 -10.08
C ASN A 229 4.21 16.47 -9.51
N PRO A 230 3.74 17.43 -10.35
CA PRO A 230 3.15 18.68 -9.88
C PRO A 230 1.98 18.51 -8.89
N LYS A 231 1.28 17.37 -8.93
CA LYS A 231 0.19 17.05 -8.00
C LYS A 231 0.67 16.87 -6.55
N PHE A 232 1.88 16.36 -6.34
CA PHE A 232 2.44 16.05 -5.02
C PHE A 232 3.58 16.99 -4.65
N HIS A 233 4.29 17.52 -5.64
CA HIS A 233 5.49 18.34 -5.47
C HIS A 233 5.28 19.50 -4.50
N PHE A 234 4.12 20.16 -4.55
CA PHE A 234 3.81 21.32 -3.69
C PHE A 234 3.10 20.95 -2.39
N ILE A 235 2.80 19.67 -2.16
CA ILE A 235 2.19 19.20 -0.92
C ILE A 235 3.29 18.99 0.11
N ARG A 236 3.26 19.80 1.17
CA ARG A 236 4.27 19.80 2.24
C ARG A 236 4.51 18.42 2.87
N ALA A 237 3.46 17.62 3.05
CA ALA A 237 3.55 16.25 3.56
C ALA A 237 4.52 15.38 2.73
N PHE A 238 4.44 15.45 1.40
CA PHE A 238 5.30 14.69 0.50
C PHE A 238 6.74 15.21 0.50
N ARG A 239 6.93 16.54 0.58
CA ARG A 239 8.27 17.13 0.70
C ARG A 239 8.98 16.69 1.97
N ILE A 240 8.29 16.77 3.11
CA ILE A 240 8.82 16.33 4.40
C ILE A 240 9.16 14.84 4.37
N TRP A 241 8.23 14.00 3.92
CA TRP A 241 8.44 12.56 3.80
C TRP A 241 9.66 12.25 2.93
N PHE A 242 9.75 12.85 1.75
CA PHE A 242 10.86 12.62 0.82
C PHE A 242 12.21 13.03 1.42
N VAL A 243 12.28 14.17 2.12
CA VAL A 243 13.52 14.63 2.78
C VAL A 243 13.90 13.72 3.95
N LEU A 244 12.95 13.32 4.79
CA LEU A 244 13.20 12.37 5.89
C LEU A 244 13.75 11.04 5.35
N GLN A 245 13.22 10.55 4.22
CA GLN A 245 13.61 9.29 3.62
C GLN A 245 14.94 9.37 2.86
N ARG A 246 15.06 10.30 1.91
CA ARG A 246 16.08 10.28 0.84
C ARG A 246 17.34 11.06 1.17
N TRP A 247 17.25 12.06 2.04
CA TRP A 247 18.44 12.84 2.39
C TRP A 247 19.41 11.99 3.21
N GLU A 248 20.67 11.93 2.79
CA GLU A 248 21.76 11.24 3.51
C GLU A 248 21.89 11.69 4.97
N HIS A 249 21.47 12.92 5.28
CA HIS A 249 21.45 13.43 6.65
C HIS A 249 20.44 12.70 7.54
N PHE A 250 19.25 12.35 7.03
CA PHE A 250 18.20 11.69 7.82
C PHE A 250 18.16 10.17 7.60
N ALA A 251 18.06 9.74 6.35
CA ALA A 251 18.07 8.33 5.94
C ALA A 251 17.05 7.43 6.67
N PHE A 252 15.82 7.91 6.94
CA PHE A 252 14.75 7.06 7.48
C PHE A 252 14.36 6.01 6.44
N LYS A 253 14.31 4.74 6.86
CA LYS A 253 14.17 3.61 5.93
C LYS A 253 12.69 3.40 5.55
N PRO A 254 12.34 3.42 4.26
CA PRO A 254 11.03 2.96 3.80
C PRO A 254 10.87 1.47 4.09
N PHE A 255 9.64 0.98 4.01
CA PHE A 255 9.32 -0.40 4.39
C PHE A 255 8.18 -0.97 3.57
N LEU A 256 8.07 -2.29 3.59
CA LEU A 256 6.97 -3.02 2.96
C LEU A 256 5.77 -3.09 3.91
N THR A 257 4.57 -2.94 3.35
CA THR A 257 3.30 -3.15 4.04
C THR A 257 2.68 -4.44 3.56
N ASN A 258 2.41 -5.37 4.47
CA ASN A 258 1.75 -6.63 4.15
C ASN A 258 0.28 -6.59 4.55
N MET A 259 -0.56 -7.12 3.66
CA MET A 259 -2.00 -7.19 3.81
C MET A 259 -2.49 -8.61 3.51
N LYS A 260 -3.47 -9.09 4.26
CA LYS A 260 -4.11 -10.39 4.05
C LYS A 260 -5.62 -10.28 4.18
N ALA A 261 -6.35 -10.91 3.26
CA ALA A 261 -7.80 -11.03 3.33
C ALA A 261 -8.24 -12.45 2.99
N GLU A 262 -9.08 -13.03 3.85
CA GLU A 262 -9.62 -14.37 3.68
C GLU A 262 -11.13 -14.30 3.43
N PHE A 263 -11.58 -15.10 2.46
CA PHE A 263 -12.96 -15.19 2.02
C PHE A 263 -13.41 -16.64 1.95
N GLU A 264 -14.64 -16.89 2.35
CA GLU A 264 -15.35 -18.12 2.03
C GLU A 264 -16.39 -17.80 0.97
N ILE A 265 -16.32 -18.49 -0.16
CA ILE A 265 -17.31 -18.42 -1.23
C ILE A 265 -18.07 -19.72 -1.28
N ASN A 266 -19.38 -19.63 -1.48
CA ASN A 266 -20.23 -20.80 -1.62
C ASN A 266 -21.24 -20.61 -2.75
N SER A 267 -21.60 -21.74 -3.35
CA SER A 267 -22.73 -21.89 -4.25
C SER A 267 -23.79 -22.67 -3.49
N ARG A 268 -24.85 -21.99 -3.02
CA ARG A 268 -26.06 -22.67 -2.54
C ARG A 268 -27.01 -22.76 -3.74
N ARG A 269 -27.24 -23.97 -4.24
CA ARG A 269 -28.51 -24.26 -4.92
C ARG A 269 -29.57 -24.34 -3.83
N ASN A 270 -30.49 -23.36 -3.79
CA ASN A 270 -31.77 -23.56 -3.13
C ASN A 270 -32.58 -24.58 -3.93
#